data_AF-A0A0K2TFD1-F1
#
_entry.id   AF-A0A0K2TFD1-F1
#
_cell.length_a   1.000
_cell.length_b   1.000
_cell.length_c   1.000
_cell.angle_alpha   90.00
_cell.angle_beta   90.00
_cell.angle_gamma   90.00
#
_symmetry.space_group_name_H-M   'P 1'
#
loop_
_entity.id
_entity.type
_entity.pdbx_description
1 polymer ?
#
loop_
_entity_poly.entity_id
_entity_poly.type
_entity_poly.pdbx_seq_one_letter_code
_entity_poly.pdbx_strand_id
1 'polypeptide(L)'
;MFEDADDEDFEAIVASQEESQSSASASSSLSLVQKDKIERNRRKALALKLAREKIKDERTKEKDSGAGFFIPPEEDSNAKVHDSIEVEGRPAPFIGDGMPECIDCEDNFSESYLFTTFGHYVCDGCKENGIP
;
A
#
# COMPACT_ATOMS: atom_id res chain seq x y z
N MET A 1 -8.03 -30.99 -24.01
CA MET A 1 -8.19 -32.19 -23.19
C MET A 1 -6.79 -32.51 -22.71
N PHE A 2 -6.45 -32.09 -21.51
CA PHE A 2 -5.16 -32.37 -20.87
C PHE A 2 -5.51 -33.28 -19.70
N GLU A 3 -5.17 -34.56 -19.83
CA GLU A 3 -5.50 -35.63 -18.87
C GLU A 3 -4.34 -35.76 -17.87
N ASP A 4 -4.66 -35.54 -16.61
CA ASP A 4 -4.34 -36.35 -15.42
C ASP A 4 -3.00 -37.12 -15.41
N ALA A 5 -1.92 -36.52 -14.92
CA ALA A 5 -0.63 -37.23 -14.74
C ALA A 5 0.15 -36.93 -13.45
N ASP A 6 -0.39 -36.18 -12.48
CA ASP A 6 0.41 -35.72 -11.32
C ASP A 6 -0.09 -36.19 -9.93
N ASP A 7 -1.19 -36.96 -9.82
CA ASP A 7 -1.75 -37.34 -8.51
C ASP A 7 -1.17 -38.64 -7.91
N GLU A 8 -0.66 -39.58 -8.71
CA GLU A 8 -0.19 -40.89 -8.21
C GLU A 8 1.18 -40.84 -7.52
N ASP A 9 2.04 -39.88 -7.86
CA ASP A 9 3.37 -39.73 -7.25
C ASP A 9 3.31 -39.12 -5.84
N PHE A 10 2.25 -38.37 -5.51
CA PHE A 10 2.11 -37.73 -4.20
C PHE A 10 1.72 -38.74 -3.11
N GLU A 11 0.84 -39.69 -3.42
CA GLU A 11 0.34 -40.69 -2.46
C GLU A 11 1.43 -41.70 -2.04
N ALA A 12 2.33 -42.05 -2.97
CA ALA A 12 3.47 -42.93 -2.70
C ALA A 12 4.53 -42.30 -1.76
N ILE A 13 4.69 -40.98 -1.82
CA ILE A 13 5.63 -40.23 -0.95
C ILE A 13 5.09 -40.10 0.48
N VAL A 14 3.77 -40.01 0.64
CA VAL A 14 3.14 -39.92 1.97
C VAL A 14 3.18 -41.28 2.67
N ALA A 15 2.87 -42.37 1.96
CA ALA A 15 2.90 -43.72 2.52
C ALA A 15 4.30 -44.15 3.00
N SER A 16 5.36 -43.72 2.31
CA SER A 16 6.75 -44.04 2.69
C SER A 16 7.28 -43.21 3.88
N GLN A 17 6.62 -42.10 4.25
CA GLN A 17 6.94 -41.35 5.47
C GLN A 17 6.32 -41.94 6.74
N GLU A 18 5.25 -42.74 6.63
CA GLU A 18 4.56 -43.30 7.80
C GLU A 18 5.26 -44.52 8.41
N GLU A 19 6.13 -45.22 7.66
CA GLU A 19 6.82 -46.41 8.16
C GLU A 19 8.05 -46.11 9.06
N SER A 20 8.49 -44.85 9.15
CA SER A 20 9.70 -44.48 9.92
C SER A 20 9.45 -43.86 11.30
N GLN A 21 8.21 -43.79 11.78
CA GLN A 21 7.88 -43.14 13.07
C GLN A 21 7.27 -44.08 14.13
N SER A 22 7.65 -45.35 14.16
CA SER A 22 7.09 -46.35 15.08
C SER A 22 8.06 -46.88 16.15
N SER A 23 9.10 -46.14 16.56
CA SER A 23 9.95 -46.56 17.69
C SER A 23 10.61 -45.44 18.52
N ALA A 24 9.87 -44.85 19.46
CA ALA A 24 10.47 -44.18 20.63
C ALA A 24 9.51 -44.06 21.83
N SER A 25 8.80 -45.14 22.14
CA SER A 25 8.06 -45.28 23.40
C SER A 25 9.02 -45.72 24.51
N ALA A 26 9.82 -44.81 25.06
CA ALA A 26 10.67 -45.06 26.23
C ALA A 26 10.70 -43.88 27.23
N SER A 27 9.98 -44.05 28.34
CA SER A 27 10.22 -43.45 29.67
C SER A 27 10.33 -41.92 29.82
N SER A 28 9.22 -41.22 29.63
CA SER A 28 8.61 -40.23 30.55
C SER A 28 9.46 -39.37 31.51
N SER A 29 10.66 -38.92 31.14
CA SER A 29 11.30 -37.81 31.86
C SER A 29 12.17 -36.97 30.93
N LEU A 30 11.73 -35.74 30.71
CA LEU A 30 12.49 -34.76 29.93
C LEU A 30 13.75 -34.35 30.70
N SER A 31 14.90 -34.36 30.02
CA SER A 31 16.14 -33.80 30.55
C SER A 31 15.94 -32.35 30.99
N LEU A 32 16.71 -31.88 31.97
CA LEU A 32 16.68 -30.48 32.43
C LEU A 32 16.84 -29.50 31.26
N VAL A 33 17.74 -29.82 30.32
CA VAL A 33 17.94 -29.01 29.11
C VAL A 33 16.70 -28.99 28.21
N GLN A 34 15.97 -30.11 28.13
CA GLN A 34 14.73 -30.20 27.36
C GLN A 34 13.60 -29.42 28.04
N LYS A 35 13.49 -29.50 29.37
CA LYS A 35 12.51 -28.73 30.16
C LYS A 35 12.73 -27.23 30.00
N ASP A 36 13.97 -26.75 30.06
CA ASP A 36 14.30 -25.34 29.84
C ASP A 36 13.94 -24.87 28.43
N LYS A 37 14.22 -25.70 27.42
CA LYS A 37 13.83 -25.42 26.03
C LYS A 37 12.31 -25.33 25.88
N ILE A 38 11.58 -26.25 26.52
CA ILE A 38 10.11 -26.28 26.51
C ILE A 38 9.55 -25.04 27.21
N GLU A 39 10.12 -24.61 28.35
CA GLU A 39 9.66 -23.41 29.05
C GLU A 39 9.90 -22.15 28.20
N ARG A 40 11.09 -22.01 27.59
CA ARG A 40 11.38 -20.89 26.68
C ARG A 40 10.45 -20.88 25.46
N ASN A 41 10.21 -22.04 24.85
CA ASN A 41 9.30 -22.16 23.71
C ASN A 41 7.87 -21.81 24.12
N ARG A 42 7.40 -22.32 25.26
CA ARG A 42 6.07 -22.01 25.82
C ARG A 42 5.89 -20.52 26.07
N ARG A 43 6.87 -19.84 26.67
CA ARG A 43 6.82 -18.38 26.92
C ARG A 43 6.75 -17.59 25.62
N LYS A 44 7.56 -17.96 24.62
CA LYS A 44 7.52 -17.35 23.28
C LYS A 44 6.16 -17.57 22.59
N ALA A 45 5.64 -18.79 22.64
CA ALA A 45 4.35 -19.12 22.03
C ALA A 45 3.19 -18.35 22.69
N LEU A 46 3.18 -18.23 24.02
CA LEU A 46 2.18 -17.44 24.74
C LEU A 46 2.29 -15.95 24.39
N ALA A 47 3.50 -15.40 24.32
CA ALA A 47 3.69 -14.00 23.90
C ALA A 47 3.19 -13.75 22.47
N LEU A 48 3.48 -14.66 21.53
CA LEU A 48 2.98 -14.57 20.15
C LEU A 48 1.45 -14.68 20.08
N LYS A 49 0.84 -15.52 20.93
CA LYS A 49 -0.62 -15.65 20.99
C LYS A 49 -1.27 -14.36 21.50
N LEU A 50 -0.75 -13.78 22.58
CA LEU A 50 -1.26 -12.50 23.12
C LEU A 50 -1.05 -11.34 22.14
N ALA A 51 0.08 -11.30 21.44
CA ALA A 51 0.32 -10.29 20.41
C ALA A 51 -0.67 -10.43 19.24
N ARG A 52 -0.97 -11.66 18.81
CA ARG A 52 -1.98 -11.93 17.76
C ARG A 52 -3.40 -11.57 18.19
N GLU A 53 -3.78 -11.84 19.45
CA GLU A 53 -5.09 -11.46 19.99
C GLU A 53 -5.26 -9.93 20.00
N LYS A 54 -4.25 -9.18 20.48
CA LYS A 54 -4.26 -7.70 20.42
C LYS A 54 -4.47 -7.16 19.02
N ILE A 55 -3.71 -7.67 18.04
CA ILE A 55 -3.82 -7.25 16.64
C ILE A 55 -5.18 -7.62 16.04
N LYS A 56 -5.78 -8.75 16.45
CA LYS A 56 -7.10 -9.17 15.94
C LYS A 56 -8.22 -8.25 16.41
N ASP A 57 -8.15 -7.76 17.64
CA ASP A 57 -9.13 -6.82 18.18
C ASP A 57 -9.03 -5.43 17.54
N GLU A 58 -7.82 -5.04 17.10
CA GLU A 58 -7.58 -3.80 16.35
C GLU A 58 -8.05 -3.93 14.87
N ARG A 59 -7.68 -5.02 14.18
CA ARG A 59 -8.01 -5.19 12.74
C ARG A 59 -9.49 -5.38 12.43
N THR A 60 -10.31 -5.88 13.34
CA THR A 60 -11.75 -6.09 13.07
C THR A 60 -12.55 -4.79 13.06
N LYS A 61 -11.94 -3.70 13.54
CA LYS A 61 -12.56 -2.39 13.64
C LYS A 61 -12.20 -1.47 12.46
N GLU A 62 -11.07 -1.70 11.80
CA GLU A 62 -10.54 -0.83 10.76
C GLU A 62 -10.97 -1.31 9.37
N LYS A 63 -11.50 -0.38 8.55
CA LYS A 63 -11.86 -0.68 7.16
C LYS A 63 -10.59 -0.58 6.30
N ASP A 64 -10.28 -1.64 5.55
CA ASP A 64 -9.20 -1.59 4.56
C ASP A 64 -9.63 -0.70 3.38
N SER A 65 -8.81 0.31 3.06
CA SER A 65 -9.06 1.23 1.95
C SER A 65 -8.72 0.62 0.57
N GLY A 66 -8.13 -0.59 0.52
CA GLY A 66 -7.69 -1.22 -0.71
C GLY A 66 -6.40 -0.65 -1.29
N ALA A 67 -5.81 0.38 -0.65
CA ALA A 67 -4.55 1.03 -1.05
C ALA A 67 -3.38 0.69 -0.09
N GLY A 68 -3.54 -0.31 0.78
CA GLY A 68 -2.50 -0.74 1.73
C GLY A 68 -2.46 0.03 3.05
N PHE A 69 -3.46 0.87 3.33
CA PHE A 69 -3.64 1.57 4.59
C PHE A 69 -5.02 1.29 5.20
N PHE A 70 -5.07 1.08 6.51
CA PHE A 70 -6.30 0.88 7.27
C PHE A 70 -6.91 2.23 7.68
N ILE A 71 -8.23 2.37 7.55
CA ILE A 71 -9.00 3.53 7.99
C ILE A 71 -9.59 3.19 9.37
N PRO A 72 -9.23 3.93 10.44
CA PRO A 72 -9.84 3.77 11.76
C PRO A 72 -11.35 3.97 11.71
N PRO A 73 -12.16 3.21 12.48
CA PRO A 73 -13.60 3.46 12.54
C PRO A 73 -13.86 4.81 13.18
N GLU A 74 -14.85 5.53 12.65
CA GLU A 74 -15.27 6.81 13.20
C GLU A 74 -15.96 6.61 14.56
N GLU A 75 -15.19 6.70 15.64
CA GLU A 75 -15.73 7.04 16.96
C GLU A 75 -15.92 8.56 16.99
N ASP A 76 -17.16 8.99 16.71
CA ASP A 76 -17.77 10.28 17.02
C ASP A 76 -16.83 11.38 17.53
N SER A 77 -16.03 11.94 16.63
CA SER A 77 -15.71 13.35 16.72
C SER A 77 -16.07 13.99 15.39
N ASN A 78 -17.01 14.91 15.49
CA ASN A 78 -17.46 15.82 14.47
C ASN A 78 -16.32 16.76 14.07
N ALA A 79 -15.28 16.20 13.45
CA ALA A 79 -14.20 16.88 12.76
C ALA A 79 -14.22 16.26 11.35
N LYS A 80 -15.03 16.76 10.41
CA LYS A 80 -14.72 17.99 9.67
C LYS A 80 -13.22 18.32 9.65
N VAL A 81 -12.39 17.32 9.37
CA VAL A 81 -11.10 17.51 8.70
C VAL A 81 -11.44 17.38 7.20
N HIS A 82 -12.27 18.25 6.60
CA HIS A 82 -11.80 19.51 6.05
C HIS A 82 -10.50 20.04 6.67
N ASP A 83 -9.42 19.26 6.51
CA ASP A 83 -8.16 19.91 6.23
C ASP A 83 -8.39 20.61 4.91
N SER A 84 -8.70 21.89 5.07
CA SER A 84 -8.65 22.89 4.03
C SER A 84 -7.18 23.00 3.68
N ILE A 85 -6.63 21.96 3.04
CA ILE A 85 -5.54 22.18 2.12
C ILE A 85 -6.22 23.07 1.08
N GLU A 86 -5.99 24.37 1.24
CA GLU A 86 -6.12 25.33 0.16
C GLU A 86 -5.08 24.88 -0.87
N VAL A 87 -5.43 23.81 -1.58
CA VAL A 87 -4.86 23.53 -2.88
C VAL A 87 -5.34 24.74 -3.64
N GLU A 88 -4.45 25.72 -3.80
CA GLU A 88 -4.57 26.69 -4.88
C GLU A 88 -4.67 25.84 -6.14
N GLY A 89 -5.90 25.49 -6.49
CA GLY A 89 -6.20 24.71 -7.66
C GLY A 89 -5.65 25.53 -8.80
N ARG A 90 -4.59 25.03 -9.45
CA ARG A 90 -4.15 25.61 -10.71
C ARG A 90 -5.41 25.79 -11.55
N PRO A 91 -5.70 27.01 -12.05
CA PRO A 91 -6.89 27.23 -12.83
C PRO A 91 -6.95 26.18 -13.92
N ALA A 92 -8.14 25.60 -14.13
CA ALA A 92 -8.31 24.54 -15.11
C ALA A 92 -7.67 24.99 -16.44
N PRO A 93 -6.86 24.13 -17.09
CA PRO A 93 -6.24 24.50 -18.36
C PRO A 93 -7.35 24.86 -19.35
N PHE A 94 -7.18 25.98 -20.05
CA PHE A 94 -8.16 26.43 -21.04
C PHE A 94 -8.32 25.34 -22.12
N ILE A 95 -9.53 24.80 -22.24
CA ILE A 95 -9.91 23.83 -23.27
C ILE A 95 -10.94 24.51 -24.16
N GLY A 96 -10.55 24.92 -25.38
CA GLY A 96 -11.45 25.49 -26.39
C GLY A 96 -11.07 26.89 -26.90
N ASP A 97 -12.04 27.55 -27.54
CA ASP A 97 -11.93 28.83 -28.26
C ASP A 97 -11.87 30.06 -27.34
N GLY A 98 -10.86 30.09 -26.45
CA GLY A 98 -10.64 31.18 -25.49
C GLY A 98 -9.19 31.30 -25.03
N MET A 99 -8.25 30.75 -25.81
CA MET A 99 -6.83 30.74 -25.49
C MET A 99 -6.21 32.11 -25.79
N PRO A 100 -5.42 32.71 -24.86
CA PRO A 100 -4.85 34.02 -25.09
C PRO A 100 -3.94 34.04 -26.33
N GLU A 101 -4.04 35.12 -27.09
CA GLU A 101 -3.23 35.38 -28.28
C GLU A 101 -2.04 36.27 -27.92
N CYS A 102 -0.87 35.96 -28.48
CA CYS A 102 0.34 36.75 -28.29
C CYS A 102 0.22 38.07 -29.08
N ILE A 103 0.53 39.20 -28.44
CA ILE A 103 0.51 40.52 -29.11
C ILE A 103 1.62 40.63 -30.18
N ASP A 104 2.73 39.90 -30.04
CA ASP A 104 3.89 40.02 -30.91
C ASP A 104 3.87 39.09 -32.12
N CYS A 105 3.34 37.86 -31.97
CA CYS A 105 3.31 36.84 -33.01
C CYS A 105 1.92 36.35 -33.39
N GLU A 106 0.86 36.84 -32.73
CA GLU A 106 -0.54 36.45 -32.95
C GLU A 106 -0.84 34.94 -32.73
N ASP A 107 0.14 34.17 -32.23
CA ASP A 107 -0.07 32.76 -31.91
C ASP A 107 -0.83 32.58 -30.58
N ASN A 108 -1.72 31.59 -30.54
CA ASN A 108 -2.39 31.19 -29.31
C ASN A 108 -1.43 30.43 -28.39
N PHE A 109 -1.39 30.80 -27.11
CA PHE A 109 -0.59 30.12 -26.10
C PHE A 109 -1.42 29.82 -24.85
N SER A 110 -1.16 28.69 -24.17
CA SER A 110 -1.92 28.30 -22.98
C SER A 110 -1.37 28.91 -21.70
N GLU A 111 -0.04 28.91 -21.55
CA GLU A 111 0.67 29.42 -20.38
C GLU A 111 1.93 30.16 -20.86
N SER A 112 2.19 31.34 -20.29
CA SER A 112 3.48 32.02 -20.41
C SER A 112 3.85 32.64 -19.06
N TYR A 113 5.14 32.84 -18.81
CA TYR A 113 5.59 33.43 -17.54
C TYR A 113 5.06 34.86 -17.37
N LEU A 114 5.01 35.62 -18.46
CA LEU A 114 4.52 37.00 -18.48
C LEU A 114 3.00 37.08 -18.27
N PHE A 115 2.26 36.14 -18.85
CA PHE A 115 0.81 36.07 -18.67
C PHE A 115 0.44 35.65 -17.25
N THR A 116 1.12 34.65 -16.70
CA THR A 116 0.82 34.12 -15.36
C THR A 116 1.23 35.07 -14.23
N THR A 117 2.36 35.77 -14.37
CA THR A 117 2.91 36.62 -13.29
C THR A 117 2.44 38.07 -13.39
N PHE A 118 2.26 38.60 -14.60
CA PHE A 118 2.00 40.02 -14.84
C PHE A 118 0.71 40.30 -15.64
N GLY A 119 -0.01 39.26 -16.09
CA GLY A 119 -1.19 39.42 -16.94
C GLY A 119 -0.87 39.97 -18.33
N HIS A 120 0.36 39.80 -18.81
CA HIS A 120 0.81 40.32 -20.10
C HIS A 120 0.72 39.26 -21.20
N TYR A 121 0.06 39.58 -22.31
CA TYR A 121 -0.26 38.63 -23.39
C TYR A 121 0.92 38.45 -24.38
N VAL A 122 2.03 37.90 -23.89
CA VAL A 122 3.23 37.59 -24.70
C VAL A 122 3.67 36.16 -24.42
N CYS A 123 3.97 35.40 -25.47
CA CYS A 123 4.45 34.02 -25.37
C CYS A 123 5.93 33.97 -24.95
N ASP A 124 6.36 32.85 -24.36
CA ASP A 124 7.75 32.69 -23.93
C ASP A 124 8.74 32.71 -25.11
N GLY A 125 8.29 32.36 -26.32
CA GLY A 125 9.08 32.43 -27.55
C GLY A 125 9.51 33.84 -27.92
N CYS A 126 8.59 34.82 -27.85
CA CYS A 126 8.90 36.24 -28.11
C CYS A 126 9.72 36.86 -26.98
N LYS A 127 9.50 36.42 -25.72
CA LYS A 127 10.28 36.85 -24.57
C LYS A 127 11.75 36.46 -24.66
N GLU A 128 12.03 35.18 -24.94
CA GLU A 128 13.39 34.63 -24.86
C GLU A 128 14.22 34.94 -26.10
N ASN A 129 13.61 34.91 -27.29
CA ASN A 129 14.37 35.10 -28.53
C ASN A 129 14.60 36.57 -28.86
N GLY A 130 13.88 37.49 -28.21
CA GLY A 130 13.78 38.87 -28.64
C GLY A 130 13.10 38.96 -30.00
N ILE A 131 12.27 39.97 -30.21
CA ILE A 131 11.77 40.28 -31.55
C ILE A 131 12.99 40.58 -32.44
N PRO A 132 13.11 40.04 -33.66
CA PRO A 132 14.08 40.57 -34.62
C PRO A 132 13.80 42.04 -34.96
#